data_AF-A0A7G5Z1D6-F1
#
_entry.id   AF-A0A7G5Z1D6-F1
#
_cell.length_a   1.000
_cell.length_b   1.000
_cell.length_c   1.000
_cell.angle_alpha   90.00
_cell.angle_beta   90.00
_cell.angle_gamma   90.00
#
_symmetry.space_group_name_H-M   'P 1'
#
loop_
_entity.id
_entity.type
_entity.pdbx_description
1 polymer ?
#
loop_
_entity_poly.entity_id
_entity_poly.type
_entity_poly.pdbx_seq_one_letter_code
_entity_poly.pdbx_strand_id
1 'polypeptide(L)'
;MRKLIILGVIGMVTVSATQAAALELTNKVEKSETHSLHIPDEVAPAVEPYLACRLQSLGATISGKDGKRVKPLVTKGGDCLALRTRAAADADALLAKAGKDDSYRAATIEETLKSIDDFAEVMSGAMAGAKEKTS
;
A
#
# COMPACT_ATOMS: atom_id res chain seq x y z
N MET A 1 63.87 -26.75 -14.58
CA MET A 1 64.07 -26.11 -15.89
C MET A 1 63.01 -26.62 -16.87
N ARG A 2 62.09 -25.75 -17.33
CA ARG A 2 61.44 -25.79 -18.66
C ARG A 2 60.51 -24.58 -18.76
N LYS A 3 60.98 -23.58 -19.53
CA LYS A 3 60.21 -22.46 -20.08
C LYS A 3 59.50 -22.96 -21.35
N LEU A 4 58.28 -22.48 -21.63
CA LEU A 4 57.71 -22.13 -22.95
C LEU A 4 56.27 -21.62 -22.69
N ILE A 5 55.99 -20.32 -22.73
CA ILE A 5 55.62 -19.48 -23.90
C ILE A 5 54.47 -20.08 -24.71
N ILE A 6 53.25 -19.52 -24.61
CA ILE A 6 52.34 -19.33 -25.76
C ILE A 6 51.53 -18.02 -25.60
N LEU A 7 51.66 -17.22 -26.67
CA LEU A 7 50.82 -16.17 -27.25
C LEU A 7 49.35 -16.13 -26.72
N GLY A 8 48.74 -14.99 -26.44
CA GLY A 8 48.63 -13.84 -27.33
C GLY A 8 47.37 -13.97 -28.22
N VAL A 9 46.19 -13.66 -27.67
CA VAL A 9 44.99 -13.34 -28.46
C VAL A 9 44.35 -12.09 -27.87
N ILE A 10 44.57 -10.98 -28.54
CA ILE A 10 43.92 -9.69 -28.30
C ILE A 10 42.51 -9.82 -28.87
N GLY A 11 41.53 -10.04 -27.99
CA GLY A 11 40.13 -9.92 -28.34
C GLY A 11 39.76 -8.45 -28.48
N MET A 12 39.64 -7.97 -29.72
CA MET A 12 38.95 -6.73 -30.06
C MET A 12 37.50 -6.82 -29.58
N VAL A 13 37.17 -6.12 -28.50
CA VAL A 13 35.78 -5.84 -28.14
C VAL A 13 35.39 -4.55 -28.86
N THR A 14 34.73 -4.69 -30.00
CA THR A 14 34.02 -3.58 -30.65
C THR A 14 32.82 -3.20 -29.78
N VAL A 15 32.94 -2.10 -29.04
CA VAL A 15 31.82 -1.48 -28.34
C VAL A 15 30.95 -0.77 -29.38
N SER A 16 29.84 -1.40 -29.76
CA SER A 16 28.81 -0.77 -30.58
C SER A 16 28.18 0.40 -29.81
N ALA A 17 28.37 1.61 -30.33
CA ALA A 17 27.74 2.83 -29.86
C ALA A 17 26.23 2.81 -30.18
N THR A 18 25.43 2.13 -29.37
CA THR A 18 23.95 2.19 -29.47
C THR A 18 23.27 1.88 -28.14
N GLN A 19 23.75 2.46 -27.04
CA GLN A 19 23.10 2.38 -25.73
C GLN A 19 23.17 3.74 -25.03
N ALA A 20 22.65 4.78 -25.70
CA ALA A 20 22.42 6.08 -25.08
C ALA A 20 20.93 6.47 -25.06
N ALA A 21 20.04 5.66 -25.65
CA ALA A 21 18.60 5.96 -25.75
C ALA A 21 17.69 4.98 -24.97
N ALA A 22 18.26 4.04 -24.21
CA ALA A 22 17.50 3.05 -23.42
C ALA A 22 17.46 3.36 -21.91
N LEU A 23 17.83 4.58 -21.51
CA LEU A 23 17.93 4.98 -20.10
C LEU A 23 17.01 6.16 -19.72
N GLU A 24 16.16 6.65 -20.64
CA GLU A 24 15.21 7.73 -20.35
C GLU A 24 13.78 7.26 -20.01
N LEU A 25 13.48 5.97 -20.18
CA LEU A 25 12.12 5.45 -19.90
C LEU A 25 11.96 4.81 -18.51
N THR A 26 13.04 4.60 -17.76
CA THR A 26 12.97 4.02 -16.41
C THR A 26 12.78 5.08 -15.31
N ASN A 27 13.09 6.35 -15.56
CA ASN A 27 12.96 7.43 -14.57
C ASN A 27 11.52 7.96 -14.39
N LYS A 28 10.55 7.53 -15.22
CA LYS A 28 9.15 7.98 -15.10
C LYS A 28 8.26 7.04 -14.29
N VAL A 29 8.87 6.07 -13.61
CA VAL A 29 8.19 5.15 -12.66
C VAL A 29 8.57 5.48 -11.20
N GLU A 30 9.46 6.44 -10.97
CA GLU A 30 10.05 6.69 -9.64
C GLU A 30 9.27 7.65 -8.73
N LYS A 31 8.00 7.95 -9.04
CA LYS A 31 7.17 8.74 -8.12
C LYS A 31 5.69 8.39 -8.19
N SER A 32 5.38 7.10 -8.12
CA SER A 32 4.13 6.72 -7.48
C SER A 32 4.44 6.75 -5.99
N GLU A 33 4.26 7.91 -5.35
CA GLU A 33 4.24 8.00 -3.89
C GLU A 33 3.26 6.94 -3.40
N THR A 34 3.80 5.80 -2.94
CA THR A 34 3.05 4.79 -2.23
C THR A 34 2.45 5.51 -1.05
N HIS A 35 1.18 5.87 -1.15
CA HIS A 35 0.40 6.40 -0.04
C HIS A 35 0.34 5.29 1.00
N SER A 36 1.37 5.24 1.84
CA SER A 36 1.57 4.20 2.82
C SER A 36 0.67 4.53 4.00
N LEU A 37 -0.43 3.80 4.11
CA LEU A 37 -1.32 3.91 5.27
C LEU A 37 -0.54 3.48 6.52
N HIS A 38 -0.27 4.43 7.41
CA HIS A 38 0.34 4.15 8.71
C HIS A 38 -0.77 4.04 9.75
N ILE A 39 -0.88 2.86 10.39
CA ILE A 39 -1.81 2.61 11.49
C ILE A 39 -0.96 2.17 12.68
N PRO A 40 -1.03 2.88 13.83
CA PRO A 40 -0.32 2.45 15.04
C PRO A 40 -0.79 1.08 15.52
N ASP A 41 0.14 0.22 15.93
CA ASP A 41 -0.17 -1.13 16.44
C ASP A 41 -1.17 -1.13 17.62
N GLU A 42 -1.15 -0.06 18.42
CA GLU A 42 -2.02 0.12 19.60
C GLU A 42 -3.51 0.18 19.22
N VAL A 43 -3.84 0.69 18.03
CA VAL A 43 -5.22 0.88 17.54
C VAL A 43 -5.58 -0.01 16.35
N ALA A 44 -4.59 -0.63 15.71
CA ALA A 44 -4.76 -1.52 14.56
C ALA A 44 -5.94 -2.50 14.70
N PRO A 45 -6.07 -3.31 15.78
CA PRO A 45 -7.16 -4.28 15.88
C PRO A 45 -8.55 -3.64 15.96
N ALA A 46 -8.67 -2.38 16.40
CA ALA A 46 -9.95 -1.66 16.44
C ALA A 46 -10.35 -1.08 15.08
N VAL A 47 -9.37 -0.62 14.29
CA VAL A 47 -9.62 0.07 13.01
C VAL A 47 -9.59 -0.86 11.79
N GLU A 48 -9.03 -2.06 11.91
CA GLU A 48 -8.99 -3.07 10.83
C GLU A 48 -10.36 -3.37 10.21
N PRO A 49 -11.46 -3.59 10.98
CA PRO A 49 -12.78 -3.83 10.40
C PRO A 49 -13.30 -2.64 9.57
N TYR A 50 -12.96 -1.41 9.99
CA TYR A 50 -13.33 -0.21 9.26
C TYR A 50 -12.56 -0.09 7.94
N LEU A 51 -11.24 -0.30 7.97
CA LEU A 51 -10.40 -0.34 6.78
C LEU A 51 -10.89 -1.40 5.78
N ALA A 52 -11.19 -2.62 6.27
CA ALA A 52 -11.71 -3.70 5.43
C ALA A 52 -13.04 -3.31 4.76
N CYS A 53 -13.95 -2.65 5.48
CA CYS A 53 -15.19 -2.13 4.91
C CYS A 53 -14.91 -1.10 3.82
N ARG A 54 -14.02 -0.13 4.05
CA ARG A 54 -13.65 0.90 3.08
C ARG A 54 -13.11 0.26 1.80
N LEU A 55 -12.23 -0.73 1.90
CA LEU A 55 -11.69 -1.42 0.74
C LEU A 55 -12.78 -2.20 -0.02
N GLN A 56 -13.68 -2.88 0.69
CA GLN A 56 -14.78 -3.63 0.07
C GLN A 56 -15.82 -2.72 -0.57
N SER A 57 -16.09 -1.54 0.00
CA SER A 57 -17.00 -0.56 -0.60
C SER A 57 -16.45 0.02 -1.91
N LEU A 58 -15.13 -0.01 -2.10
CA LEU A 58 -14.49 0.29 -3.39
C LEU A 58 -14.60 -0.88 -4.40
N GLY A 59 -14.97 -2.07 -3.93
CA GLY A 59 -15.02 -3.30 -4.71
C GLY A 59 -13.75 -4.15 -4.63
N ALA A 60 -12.87 -3.89 -3.67
CA ALA A 60 -11.70 -4.73 -3.44
C ALA A 60 -12.12 -6.13 -2.98
N THR A 61 -11.51 -7.16 -3.57
CA THR A 61 -11.67 -8.53 -3.09
C THR A 61 -10.59 -8.81 -2.05
N ILE A 62 -11.00 -8.97 -0.79
CA ILE A 62 -10.09 -9.32 0.31
C ILE A 62 -9.95 -10.85 0.35
N SER A 63 -8.71 -11.33 0.36
CA SER A 63 -8.40 -12.75 0.55
C SER A 63 -7.85 -12.96 1.96
N GLY A 64 -8.31 -14.02 2.63
CA GLY A 64 -7.83 -14.42 3.94
C GLY A 64 -6.42 -15.01 3.87
N LYS A 65 -5.84 -15.29 5.04
CA LYS A 65 -4.51 -15.93 5.15
C LYS A 65 -4.45 -17.32 4.52
N ASP A 66 -5.60 -17.97 4.35
CA ASP A 66 -5.78 -19.25 3.69
C ASP A 66 -5.97 -19.14 2.16
N GLY A 67 -5.83 -17.93 1.60
CA GLY A 67 -6.02 -17.65 0.17
C GLY A 67 -7.49 -17.66 -0.25
N LYS A 68 -8.44 -17.91 0.66
CA LYS A 68 -9.87 -17.90 0.33
C LYS A 68 -10.39 -16.48 0.30
N ARG A 69 -11.32 -16.21 -0.61
CA ARG A 69 -12.04 -14.94 -0.63
C ARG A 69 -12.86 -14.81 0.64
N VAL A 70 -12.63 -13.73 1.37
CA VAL A 70 -13.46 -13.36 2.52
C VAL A 70 -14.77 -12.81 1.97
N LYS A 71 -15.90 -13.25 2.56
CA LYS A 71 -17.20 -12.69 2.20
C LYS A 71 -17.19 -11.18 2.48
N PRO A 72 -17.56 -10.33 1.51
CA PRO A 72 -17.66 -8.90 1.76
C PRO A 72 -18.65 -8.58 2.88
N LEU A 73 -18.23 -7.73 3.80
CA LEU A 73 -19.05 -7.09 4.83
C LEU A 73 -20.06 -6.13 4.19
N VAL A 74 -19.65 -5.45 3.12
CA VAL A 74 -20.48 -4.50 2.36
C VAL A 74 -20.35 -4.73 0.87
N THR A 75 -21.39 -4.33 0.13
CA THR A 75 -21.34 -4.23 -1.34
C THR A 75 -20.55 -2.99 -1.77
N LYS A 76 -20.18 -2.93 -3.06
CA LYS A 76 -19.62 -1.70 -3.64
C LYS A 76 -20.55 -0.51 -3.38
N GLY A 77 -20.02 0.60 -2.89
CA GLY A 77 -20.78 1.79 -2.46
C GLY A 77 -21.52 1.62 -1.14
N GLY A 78 -21.31 0.53 -0.39
CA GLY A 78 -21.92 0.31 0.91
C GLY A 78 -21.40 1.28 1.98
N ASP A 79 -22.25 1.53 2.97
CA ASP A 79 -21.96 2.45 4.07
C ASP A 79 -21.08 1.79 5.15
N CYS A 80 -19.99 2.47 5.51
CA CYS A 80 -19.05 2.05 6.55
C CYS A 80 -19.13 2.91 7.82
N LEU A 81 -20.09 3.84 7.93
CA LEU A 81 -20.19 4.81 9.03
C LEU A 81 -20.37 4.13 10.40
N ALA A 82 -21.18 3.08 10.47
CA ALA A 82 -21.35 2.30 11.72
C ALA A 82 -20.02 1.68 12.19
N LEU A 83 -19.20 1.20 11.25
CA LEU A 83 -17.88 0.65 11.55
C LEU A 83 -16.86 1.75 11.89
N ARG A 84 -16.99 2.95 11.31
CA ARG A 84 -16.18 4.13 11.67
C ARG A 84 -16.41 4.53 13.13
N THR A 85 -17.67 4.66 13.53
CA THR A 85 -18.05 5.02 14.90
C THR A 85 -17.59 3.95 15.88
N ARG A 86 -17.76 2.68 15.54
CA ARG A 86 -17.28 1.57 16.37
C ARG A 86 -15.76 1.56 16.49
N ALA A 87 -15.03 1.75 15.39
CA ALA A 87 -13.58 1.79 15.39
C ALA A 87 -13.04 2.92 16.30
N ALA A 88 -13.69 4.08 16.31
CA ALA A 88 -13.34 5.17 17.22
C ALA A 88 -13.52 4.77 18.69
N ALA A 89 -14.66 4.17 19.04
CA ALA A 89 -14.95 3.74 20.41
C ALA A 89 -14.02 2.61 20.88
N ASP A 90 -13.78 1.61 20.03
CA ASP A 90 -12.90 0.48 20.33
C ASP A 90 -11.43 0.94 20.46
N ALA A 91 -10.99 1.89 19.63
CA ALA A 91 -9.65 2.48 19.70
C ALA A 91 -9.46 3.33 20.97
N ASP A 92 -10.44 4.14 21.36
CA ASP A 92 -10.41 4.89 22.63
C ASP A 92 -10.29 3.94 23.82
N ALA A 93 -11.08 2.86 23.84
CA ALA A 93 -11.01 1.85 24.90
C ALA A 93 -9.63 1.17 24.98
N LEU A 94 -8.99 0.87 23.85
CA LEU A 94 -7.64 0.29 23.80
C LEU A 94 -6.58 1.26 24.33
N LEU A 95 -6.61 2.51 23.89
CA LEU A 95 -5.64 3.52 24.32
C LEU A 95 -5.84 3.91 25.80
N ALA A 96 -7.09 3.96 26.27
CA ALA A 96 -7.41 4.21 27.67
C ALA A 96 -6.89 3.06 28.55
N LYS A 97 -7.08 1.80 28.11
CA LYS A 97 -6.51 0.63 28.78
C LYS A 97 -4.98 0.64 28.80
N ALA A 98 -4.35 1.22 27.79
CA ALA A 98 -2.90 1.44 27.73
C ALA A 98 -2.40 2.62 28.58
N GLY A 99 -3.30 3.35 29.26
CA GLY A 99 -2.94 4.47 30.14
C GLY A 99 -2.57 5.75 29.40
N LYS A 100 -3.01 5.91 28.14
CA LYS A 100 -2.77 7.14 27.37
C LYS A 100 -3.72 8.26 27.80
N ASP A 101 -3.25 9.49 27.78
CA ASP A 101 -4.04 10.67 28.13
C ASP A 101 -5.10 11.01 27.08
N ASP A 102 -6.17 11.68 27.51
CA ASP A 102 -7.34 11.99 26.68
C ASP A 102 -6.99 12.76 25.40
N SER A 103 -6.01 13.67 25.46
CA SER A 103 -5.58 14.47 24.30
C SER A 103 -4.86 13.60 23.27
N TYR A 104 -3.94 12.74 23.72
CA TYR A 104 -3.28 11.78 22.86
C TYR A 104 -4.27 10.80 22.22
N ARG A 105 -5.24 10.30 23.00
CA ARG A 105 -6.26 9.36 22.48
C ARG A 105 -7.06 9.99 21.36
N ALA A 106 -7.63 11.17 21.61
CA ALA A 106 -8.44 11.89 20.62
C ALA A 106 -7.66 12.16 19.33
N ALA A 107 -6.44 12.70 19.44
CA ALA A 107 -5.59 13.00 18.28
C ALA A 107 -5.23 11.73 17.48
N THR A 108 -4.80 10.67 18.16
CA THR A 108 -4.41 9.41 17.51
C THR A 108 -5.58 8.77 16.77
N ILE A 109 -6.77 8.76 17.37
CA ILE A 109 -7.97 8.18 16.76
C ILE A 109 -8.40 9.00 15.54
N GLU A 110 -8.45 10.32 15.67
CA GLU A 110 -8.83 11.22 14.57
C GLU A 110 -7.88 11.08 13.38
N GLU A 111 -6.56 11.15 13.63
CA GLU A 111 -5.53 11.03 12.60
C GLU A 111 -5.56 9.66 11.92
N THR A 112 -5.74 8.59 12.69
CA THR A 112 -5.79 7.22 12.14
C THR A 112 -7.02 7.02 11.26
N LEU A 113 -8.21 7.43 11.73
CA LEU A 113 -9.44 7.29 10.95
C LEU A 113 -9.40 8.16 9.69
N LYS A 114 -8.87 9.39 9.80
CA LYS A 114 -8.65 10.27 8.66
C LYS A 114 -7.69 9.66 7.64
N SER A 115 -6.58 9.07 8.09
CA SER A 115 -5.62 8.41 7.20
C SER A 115 -6.24 7.24 6.44
N ILE A 116 -7.12 6.47 7.09
CA ILE A 116 -7.89 5.40 6.43
C ILE A 116 -8.85 5.96 5.38
N ASP A 117 -9.53 7.07 5.71
CA ASP A 117 -10.46 7.75 4.80
C ASP A 117 -9.74 8.25 3.54
N ASP A 118 -8.62 8.96 3.73
CA ASP A 118 -7.78 9.52 2.67
C ASP A 118 -7.15 8.40 1.81
N PHE A 119 -6.65 7.32 2.44
CA PHE A 119 -6.11 6.16 1.72
C PHE A 119 -7.17 5.50 0.83
N ALA A 120 -8.39 5.33 1.33
CA ALA A 120 -9.48 4.76 0.55
C ALA A 120 -9.86 5.66 -0.66
N GLU A 121 -9.79 6.98 -0.51
CA GLU A 121 -10.03 7.92 -1.61
C GLU A 121 -8.99 7.79 -2.72
N VAL A 122 -7.69 7.74 -2.35
CA VAL A 122 -6.60 7.53 -3.31
C VAL A 122 -6.76 6.19 -4.05
N MET A 123 -7.09 5.12 -3.31
CA MET A 123 -7.34 3.80 -3.88
C MET A 123 -8.54 3.78 -4.83
N SER A 124 -9.59 4.56 -4.53
CA SER A 124 -10.75 4.73 -5.42
C SER A 124 -10.33 5.30 -6.77
N GLY A 125 -9.50 6.35 -6.77
CA GLY A 125 -8.96 6.95 -7.99
C GLY A 125 -8.11 5.97 -8.81
N ALA A 126 -7.25 5.19 -8.14
CA ALA A 126 -6.42 4.17 -8.79
C ALA A 126 -7.26 3.05 -9.43
N MET A 127 -8.32 2.59 -8.76
CA MET A 127 -9.23 1.57 -9.30
C MET A 127 -10.10 2.09 -10.45
N ALA A 128 -10.45 3.38 -10.46
CA ALA A 128 -11.18 4.01 -11.55
C ALA A 128 -10.30 4.17 -12.82
N GLY A 129 -9.04 4.59 -12.67
CA GLY A 129 -8.12 4.81 -13.79
C GLY A 129 -7.69 3.53 -14.53
N ALA A 130 -7.81 2.36 -13.90
CA ALA A 130 -7.48 1.07 -14.53
C ALA A 130 -8.43 0.68 -15.67
N LYS A 131 -9.64 1.27 -15.76
CA LYS A 131 -10.59 0.99 -16.85
C LYS A 131 -10.25 1.68 -18.18
N GLU A 132 -9.43 2.72 -18.18
CA GLU A 132 -9.26 3.59 -19.36
C GLU A 132 -8.13 3.15 -20.33
N LYS A 133 -7.23 2.26 -19.90
CA LYS A 133 -6.06 1.83 -20.70
C LYS A 133 -6.26 0.57 -21.55
N THR A 134 -7.50 0.12 -21.75
CA THR A 134 -7.81 -1.09 -22.54
C THR A 134 -8.85 -0.78 -23.61
N SER A 135 -8.56 0.17 -24.51
CA SER A 135 -9.36 0.38 -25.72
C SER A 135 -8.48 0.57 -26.94
#